data_AF-A0A7W5D608-F1
#
_entry.id   AF-A0A7W5D608-F1
#
_cell.length_a   1.000
_cell.length_b   1.000
_cell.length_c   1.000
_cell.angle_alpha   90.00
_cell.angle_beta   90.00
_cell.angle_gamma   90.00
#
_symmetry.space_group_name_H-M   'P 1'
#
loop_
_entity.id
_entity.type
_entity.pdbx_description
1 polymer ?
#
loop_
_entity_poly.entity_id
_entity_poly.type
_entity_poly.pdbx_seq_one_letter_code
_entity_poly.pdbx_strand_id
1 'polypeptide(L)'
;MNRQQQLDEFSLALHRKAIAALHRDPELRLRARDALSRWRKQAGATRSDALWIEWEHLLDGELSSLESAALAESEHGTLMRSVSPLGCLVDQHERMVLLKQARDGALLQ
;
A
#
# COMPACT_ATOMS: atom_id res chain seq x y z
N MET A 1 6.87 8.19 -20.18
CA MET A 1 6.25 7.33 -19.16
C MET A 1 4.78 7.07 -19.50
N ASN A 2 4.29 5.83 -19.39
CA ASN A 2 2.87 5.54 -19.61
C ASN A 2 2.04 5.72 -18.31
N ARG A 3 0.71 5.72 -18.42
CA ARG A 3 -0.20 5.91 -17.28
C ARG A 3 -0.06 4.82 -16.21
N GLN A 4 0.26 3.60 -16.61
CA GLN A 4 0.44 2.48 -15.67
C GLN A 4 1.67 2.70 -14.79
N GLN A 5 2.80 3.08 -15.39
CA GLN A 5 4.04 3.41 -14.69
C GLN A 5 3.83 4.53 -13.66
N GLN A 6 3.07 5.57 -14.01
CA GLN A 6 2.73 6.65 -13.07
C GLN A 6 1.92 6.16 -11.86
N LEU A 7 0.97 5.23 -12.08
CA LEU A 7 0.18 4.65 -11.00
C LEU A 7 1.02 3.74 -10.11
N ASP A 8 1.95 2.98 -10.70
CA ASP A 8 2.86 2.10 -9.97
C ASP A 8 3.83 2.92 -9.09
N GLU A 9 4.39 3.99 -9.63
CA GLU A 9 5.24 4.93 -8.89
C GLU A 9 4.48 5.64 -7.76
N PHE A 10 3.28 6.15 -8.06
CA PHE A 10 2.41 6.74 -7.05
C PHE A 10 2.11 5.74 -5.92
N SER A 11 1.74 4.52 -6.30
CA SER A 11 1.41 3.45 -5.36
C SER A 11 2.61 3.11 -4.47
N LEU A 12 3.80 3.00 -5.05
CA LEU A 12 5.03 2.74 -4.30
C LEU A 12 5.39 3.90 -3.35
N ALA A 13 5.27 5.14 -3.81
CA ALA A 13 5.51 6.33 -2.98
C ALA A 13 4.53 6.43 -1.80
N LEU A 14 3.26 6.09 -2.05
CA LEU A 14 2.23 6.00 -1.02
C LEU A 14 2.59 4.96 0.05
N HIS A 15 3.10 3.79 -0.37
CA HIS A 15 3.52 2.74 0.57
C HIS A 15 4.77 3.11 1.37
N ARG A 16 5.77 3.76 0.73
CA ARG A 16 6.94 4.30 1.45
C ARG A 16 6.51 5.23 2.59
N LYS A 17 5.52 6.08 2.32
CA LYS A 17 4.98 6.99 3.32
C LYS A 17 4.22 6.28 4.44
N ALA A 18 3.38 5.30 4.09
CA ALA A 18 2.67 4.49 5.08
C ALA A 18 3.62 3.72 6.00
N ILE A 19 4.69 3.12 5.45
CA ILE A 19 5.74 2.45 6.24
C ILE A 19 6.48 3.44 7.14
N ALA A 20 6.85 4.62 6.63
CA ALA A 20 7.47 5.66 7.45
C ALA A 20 6.54 6.18 8.57
N ALA A 21 5.22 6.13 8.38
CA ALA A 21 4.26 6.42 9.43
C ALA A 21 4.23 5.29 10.48
N LEU A 22 4.24 4.03 10.06
CA LEU A 22 4.27 2.86 10.95
C LEU A 22 5.53 2.79 11.83
N HIS A 23 6.69 3.18 11.29
CA HIS A 23 7.93 3.28 12.08
C HIS A 23 7.84 4.32 13.20
N ARG A 24 7.05 5.38 13.00
CA ARG A 24 6.86 6.46 13.99
C ARG A 24 5.74 6.15 14.97
N ASP A 25 4.69 5.50 14.50
CA ASP A 25 3.51 5.13 15.27
C ASP A 25 3.07 3.70 14.92
N PRO A 26 3.53 2.69 15.70
CA PRO A 26 3.16 1.30 15.50
C PRO A 26 1.66 1.02 15.65
N GLU A 27 0.89 1.88 16.34
CA GLU A 27 -0.55 1.67 16.53
C GLU A 27 -1.34 1.83 15.21
N LEU A 28 -0.79 2.56 14.23
CA LEU A 28 -1.36 2.66 12.89
C LEU A 28 -1.54 1.29 12.22
N ARG A 29 -0.76 0.28 12.63
CA ARG A 29 -0.90 -1.09 12.17
C ARG A 29 -2.29 -1.66 12.48
N LEU A 30 -2.87 -1.32 13.64
CA LEU A 30 -4.21 -1.75 14.00
C LEU A 30 -5.26 -1.18 13.04
N ARG A 31 -5.10 0.08 12.61
CA ARG A 31 -6.01 0.70 11.64
C ARG A 31 -5.99 -0.01 10.28
N ALA A 32 -4.80 -0.42 9.82
CA ALA A 32 -4.66 -1.21 8.59
C ALA A 32 -5.32 -2.59 8.71
N ARG A 33 -5.13 -3.28 9.85
CA ARG A 33 -5.78 -4.57 10.14
C ARG A 33 -7.30 -4.43 10.16
N ASP A 34 -7.82 -3.41 10.81
CA ASP A 34 -9.26 -3.15 10.87
C ASP A 34 -9.84 -2.86 9.47
N ALA A 35 -9.12 -2.09 8.64
CA ALA A 35 -9.52 -1.85 7.26
C ALA A 35 -9.60 -3.16 6.46
N LEU A 36 -8.55 -3.99 6.53
CA LEU A 36 -8.52 -5.29 5.86
C LEU A 36 -9.67 -6.21 6.32
N SER A 37 -9.90 -6.29 7.64
CA SER A 37 -10.99 -7.09 8.22
C SER A 37 -12.36 -6.64 7.70
N ARG A 38 -12.61 -5.32 7.64
CA ARG A 38 -13.85 -4.77 7.09
C ARG A 38 -14.03 -5.12 5.62
N TRP A 39 -12.99 -4.97 4.79
CA TRP A 39 -13.07 -5.27 3.36
C TRP A 39 -13.38 -6.74 3.11
N ARG A 40 -12.71 -7.65 3.82
CA ARG A 40 -12.94 -9.10 3.71
C ARG A 40 -14.36 -9.49 4.11
N LYS A 41 -14.91 -8.88 5.17
CA LYS A 41 -16.30 -9.10 5.58
C LYS A 41 -17.33 -8.59 4.56
N GLN A 42 -17.01 -7.51 3.84
CA GLN A 42 -17.93 -6.88 2.89
C GLN A 42 -17.89 -7.52 1.50
N ALA A 43 -16.73 -7.97 1.04
CA ALA A 43 -16.55 -8.42 -0.35
C ALA A 43 -17.02 -9.86 -0.63
N GLY A 44 -17.10 -10.71 0.40
CA GLY A 44 -17.29 -12.16 0.21
C GLY A 44 -16.03 -12.81 -0.40
N ALA A 45 -16.18 -13.99 -1.01
CA ALA A 45 -15.05 -14.68 -1.64
C ALA A 45 -14.61 -13.98 -2.94
N THR A 46 -13.34 -13.61 -3.04
CA THR A 46 -12.79 -12.87 -4.19
C THR A 46 -11.49 -13.48 -4.70
N ARG A 47 -11.08 -13.08 -5.93
CA ARG A 47 -9.75 -13.43 -6.46
C ARG A 47 -8.60 -12.79 -5.67
N SER A 48 -8.89 -11.81 -4.82
CA SER A 48 -7.92 -11.11 -3.99
C SER A 48 -7.69 -11.78 -2.63
N ASP A 49 -8.45 -12.83 -2.30
CA ASP A 49 -8.40 -13.48 -0.98
C ASP A 49 -6.99 -13.97 -0.62
N ALA A 50 -6.25 -14.52 -1.58
CA ALA A 50 -4.87 -14.95 -1.37
C ALA A 50 -3.94 -13.79 -0.97
N LEU A 51 -4.05 -12.65 -1.66
CA LEU A 51 -3.28 -11.44 -1.35
C LEU A 51 -3.72 -10.81 -0.02
N TRP A 52 -5.00 -10.89 0.32
CA TRP A 52 -5.51 -10.43 1.62
C TRP A 52 -5.04 -11.30 2.79
N ILE A 53 -4.92 -12.60 2.60
CA ILE A 53 -4.31 -13.51 3.59
C ILE A 53 -2.83 -13.17 3.75
N GLU A 54 -2.11 -12.90 2.66
CA GLU A 54 -0.71 -12.49 2.73
C GLU A 54 -0.54 -11.17 3.49
N TRP A 55 -1.39 -10.17 3.22
CA TRP A 55 -1.42 -8.92 3.98
C TRP A 55 -1.70 -9.12 5.46
N GLU A 56 -2.62 -10.02 5.82
CA GLU A 56 -2.92 -10.36 7.21
C GLU A 56 -1.68 -10.93 7.92
N HIS A 57 -1.00 -11.90 7.31
CA HIS A 57 0.25 -12.45 7.84
C HIS A 57 1.36 -11.39 7.99
N LEU A 58 1.52 -10.50 7.01
CA LEU A 58 2.51 -9.42 7.06
C LEU A 58 2.20 -8.39 8.15
N LEU A 59 0.92 -8.07 8.36
CA LEU A 59 0.48 -7.14 9.40
C LEU A 59 0.64 -7.73 10.81
N ASP A 60 0.50 -9.05 10.96
CA ASP A 60 0.70 -9.73 12.24
C ASP A 60 2.18 -10.08 12.52
N GLY A 61 3.05 -10.01 11.51
CA GLY A 61 4.47 -10.33 11.60
C GLY A 61 5.40 -9.14 11.85
N GLU A 62 6.69 -9.34 11.57
CA GLU A 62 7.74 -8.33 11.75
C GLU A 62 7.56 -7.12 10.82
N LEU A 63 7.87 -5.91 11.30
CA LEU A 63 7.79 -4.69 10.50
C LEU A 63 8.74 -4.71 9.30
N SER A 64 9.91 -5.34 9.43
CA SER A 64 10.87 -5.50 8.34
C SER A 64 10.31 -6.36 7.19
N SER A 65 9.57 -7.42 7.50
CA SER A 65 8.91 -8.26 6.49
C SER A 65 7.76 -7.51 5.80
N LEU A 66 6.95 -6.79 6.58
CA LEU A 66 5.88 -5.93 6.05
C LEU A 66 6.43 -4.87 5.10
N GLU A 67 7.50 -4.17 5.51
CA GLU A 67 8.19 -3.17 4.70
C GLU A 67 8.75 -3.77 3.40
N SER A 68 9.48 -4.88 3.50
CA SER A 68 10.06 -5.56 2.34
C SER A 68 9.00 -5.93 1.31
N ALA A 69 7.86 -6.48 1.75
CA ALA A 69 6.77 -6.85 0.86
C ALA A 69 6.05 -5.62 0.27
N ALA A 70 5.75 -4.60 1.09
CA ALA A 70 5.05 -3.40 0.66
C ALA A 70 5.84 -2.57 -0.37
N LEU A 71 7.16 -2.59 -0.26
CA LEU A 71 8.08 -1.80 -1.09
C LEU A 71 8.75 -2.61 -2.21
N ALA A 72 8.41 -3.89 -2.37
CA ALA A 72 8.97 -4.73 -3.42
C ALA A 72 8.64 -4.18 -4.82
N GLU A 73 9.68 -3.89 -5.60
CA GLU A 73 9.57 -3.47 -7.00
C GLU A 73 9.55 -4.71 -7.92
N SER A 74 8.57 -5.59 -7.68
CA SER A 74 8.31 -6.80 -8.47
C SER A 74 6.85 -6.85 -8.91
N GLU A 75 6.53 -7.74 -9.86
CA GLU A 75 5.13 -7.95 -10.28
C GLU A 75 4.22 -8.32 -9.08
N HIS A 76 4.70 -9.21 -8.21
CA HIS A 76 4.00 -9.57 -6.98
C HIS A 76 3.84 -8.38 -6.03
N GLY A 77 4.88 -7.55 -5.87
CA GLY A 77 4.79 -6.32 -5.08
C GLY A 77 3.75 -5.32 -5.62
N THR A 78 3.66 -5.17 -6.94
CA THR A 78 2.62 -4.35 -7.58
C THR A 78 1.22 -4.93 -7.33
N LEU A 79 1.04 -6.25 -7.45
CA LEU A 79 -0.22 -6.91 -7.11
C LEU A 79 -0.60 -6.70 -5.65
N MET A 80 0.34 -6.90 -4.72
CA MET A 80 0.14 -6.65 -3.29
C MET A 80 -0.32 -5.21 -3.04
N ARG A 81 0.36 -4.23 -3.63
CA ARG A 81 -0.01 -2.81 -3.49
C ARG A 81 -1.40 -2.48 -4.06
N SER A 82 -1.86 -3.19 -5.09
CA SER A 82 -3.18 -2.95 -5.72
C SER A 82 -4.37 -3.23 -4.80
N VAL A 83 -4.18 -4.05 -3.76
CA VAL A 83 -5.21 -4.45 -2.79
C VAL A 83 -4.80 -4.15 -1.34
N SER A 84 -3.86 -3.23 -1.16
CA SER A 84 -3.20 -2.99 0.11
C SER A 84 -4.06 -2.22 1.13
N PRO A 85 -4.10 -2.66 2.40
CA PRO A 85 -4.71 -1.90 3.49
C PRO A 85 -3.87 -0.70 3.93
N LEU A 86 -2.56 -0.67 3.65
CA LEU A 86 -1.69 0.44 4.08
C LEU A 86 -2.06 1.78 3.44
N GLY A 87 -2.77 1.75 2.31
CA GLY A 87 -3.34 2.93 1.68
C GLY A 87 -4.26 3.74 2.59
N CYS A 88 -4.90 3.14 3.59
CA CYS A 88 -5.79 3.87 4.51
C CYS A 88 -5.03 4.72 5.54
N LEU A 89 -3.71 4.56 5.66
CA LEU A 89 -2.88 5.27 6.63
C LEU A 89 -2.40 6.63 6.13
N VAL A 90 -2.50 6.87 4.82
CA VAL A 90 -2.09 8.13 4.19
C VAL A 90 -3.34 8.97 3.95
N ASP A 91 -3.35 10.19 4.46
CA ASP A 91 -4.50 11.07 4.34
C ASP A 91 -4.72 11.57 2.89
N GLN A 92 -5.89 12.12 2.63
CA GLN A 92 -6.26 12.53 1.27
C GLN A 92 -5.38 13.65 0.71
N HIS A 93 -4.96 14.61 1.54
CA HIS A 93 -4.11 15.72 1.09
C HIS A 93 -2.73 15.19 0.66
N GLU A 94 -2.16 14.31 1.48
CA GLU A 94 -0.89 13.65 1.21
C GLU A 94 -0.94 12.79 -0.06
N ARG A 95 -2.02 12.06 -0.29
CA ARG A 95 -2.24 11.32 -1.54
C ARG A 95 -2.25 12.24 -2.75
N MET A 96 -2.89 13.41 -2.65
CA MET A 96 -2.92 14.37 -3.76
C MET A 96 -1.53 14.93 -4.08
N VAL A 97 -0.70 15.19 -3.05
CA VAL A 97 0.70 15.62 -3.24
C VAL A 97 1.50 14.54 -3.97
N LEU A 98 1.41 13.28 -3.51
CA LEU A 98 2.12 12.16 -4.14
C LEU A 98 1.67 11.92 -5.58
N LEU A 99 0.37 12.04 -5.85
CA LEU A 99 -0.17 11.89 -7.20
C LEU A 99 0.32 12.99 -8.14
N LYS A 100 0.42 14.23 -7.64
CA LYS A 100 1.01 15.34 -8.39
C LYS A 100 2.49 15.08 -8.69
N GLN A 101 3.27 14.61 -7.71
CA GLN A 101 4.69 14.30 -7.89
C GLN A 101 4.92 13.20 -8.93
N ALA A 102 4.12 12.11 -8.91
CA ALA A 102 4.23 11.05 -9.92
C ALA A 102 3.88 11.54 -11.33
N ARG A 103 2.97 12.52 -11.45
CA ARG A 103 2.66 13.17 -12.74
C ARG A 103 3.77 14.10 -13.20
N ASP A 104 4.31 14.92 -12.30
CA ASP A 104 5.31 15.94 -12.62
C ASP A 104 6.71 15.33 -12.87
N GLY A 105 7.07 14.26 -12.15
CA GLY A 105 8.29 13.49 -12.40
C GLY A 105 8.30 12.86 -13.81
N ALA A 106 7.12 12.52 -14.33
CA ALA A 106 6.94 12.06 -15.70
C ALA A 106 7.15 13.16 -16.77
N LEU A 107 7.07 14.44 -16.39
CA LEU A 107 7.28 15.58 -17.28
C LEU A 107 8.76 16.01 -17.34
N LEU A 108 9.59 15.52 -16.42
CA LEU A 108 11.01 15.87 -16.29
C LEU A 108 11.97 14.77 -16.80
N GLN A 109 11.45 13.73 -17.46
CA GLN A 109 12.22 12.67 -18.14
C GLN A 109 11.81 12.56 -19.61
#